data_AF-A0A7W8VW40-F1
#
_entry.id   AF-A0A7W8VW40-F1
#
_cell.length_a   1.000
_cell.length_b   1.000
_cell.length_c   1.000
_cell.angle_alpha   90.00
_cell.angle_beta   90.00
_cell.angle_gamma   90.00
#
_symmetry.space_group_name_H-M   'P 1'
#
loop_
_entity.id
_entity.type
_entity.pdbx_description
1 polymer ?
#
loop_
_entity_poly.entity_id
_entity_poly.type
_entity_poly.pdbx_seq_one_letter_code
_entity_poly.pdbx_strand_id
1 'polypeptide(L)'
;MYGADLGIANPSALQPAVTTLALGMSQPASPMPTTAPYLSVFWDQWIRYFVTRDPNYNSLAVDPQNPGSLQARISQLTGLQDVNKTDLSAFNAKGGKILMAHGMADALVSTRSTEQYYQRLQATMGVSTVANFVRFYEIPGYGHALSTVFNASWDSLTTLENWVENGVVPPAQIVADTAGVPGRTRPLCQYPTFPRYNGSGDVNGAANFTCARQ
;
A
#
# COMPACT_ATOMS: atom_id res chain seq x y z
N MET A 1 16.10 2.79 -5.66
CA MET A 1 15.53 1.65 -6.39
C MET A 1 14.60 0.94 -5.41
N TYR A 2 13.30 1.25 -5.46
CA TYR A 2 12.28 0.59 -4.63
C TYR A 2 11.91 -0.72 -5.33
N GLY A 3 12.65 -1.78 -5.04
CA GLY A 3 12.46 -3.07 -5.68
C GLY A 3 11.41 -3.88 -4.94
N ALA A 4 10.28 -4.13 -5.58
CA ALA A 4 9.43 -5.26 -5.26
C ALA A 4 10.22 -6.57 -5.51
N ASP A 5 9.91 -7.63 -4.75
CA ASP A 5 10.39 -8.97 -5.09
C ASP A 5 9.77 -9.39 -6.43
N LEU A 6 10.61 -9.54 -7.46
CA LEU A 6 10.21 -9.87 -8.83
C LEU A 6 10.06 -11.38 -9.05
N GLY A 7 9.90 -12.17 -7.99
CA GLY A 7 9.82 -13.63 -8.08
C GLY A 7 11.16 -14.32 -7.84
N ILE A 8 12.01 -13.74 -6.98
CA ILE A 8 13.22 -14.42 -6.51
C ILE A 8 12.79 -15.62 -5.67
N ALA A 9 13.36 -16.79 -5.96
CA ALA A 9 13.10 -17.98 -5.16
C ALA A 9 13.49 -17.72 -3.69
N ASN A 10 12.54 -17.87 -2.79
CA ASN A 10 12.72 -17.66 -1.35
C ASN A 10 12.10 -18.87 -0.61
N PRO A 11 12.83 -19.48 0.34
CA PRO A 11 12.34 -20.66 1.07
C PRO A 11 11.21 -20.36 2.07
N SER A 12 10.84 -19.09 2.25
CA SER A 12 9.74 -18.68 3.14
C SER A 12 8.40 -19.28 2.72
N ALA A 13 7.63 -19.77 3.69
CA ALA A 13 6.27 -20.23 3.49
C ALA A 13 5.31 -19.13 2.98
N LEU A 14 5.69 -17.85 3.12
CA LEU A 14 4.93 -16.71 2.57
C LEU A 14 5.19 -16.47 1.08
N GLN A 15 6.28 -17.02 0.52
CA GLN A 15 6.70 -16.70 -0.85
C GLN A 15 5.64 -17.01 -1.91
N PRO A 16 4.87 -18.12 -1.85
CA PRO A 16 3.81 -18.36 -2.83
C PRO A 16 2.72 -17.27 -2.83
N ALA A 17 2.35 -16.76 -1.64
CA ALA A 17 1.39 -15.68 -1.51
C ALA A 17 1.96 -14.35 -2.03
N VAL A 18 3.19 -14.01 -1.63
CA VAL A 18 3.91 -12.82 -2.14
C VAL A 18 4.02 -12.86 -3.67
N THR A 19 4.37 -14.02 -4.24
CA THR A 19 4.47 -14.22 -5.69
C THR A 19 3.12 -14.03 -6.39
N THR A 20 2.04 -14.55 -5.79
CA THR A 20 0.67 -14.39 -6.33
C THR A 20 0.21 -12.93 -6.31
N LEU A 21 0.56 -12.18 -5.26
CA LEU A 21 0.20 -10.76 -5.14
C LEU A 21 1.11 -9.84 -5.96
N ALA A 22 2.31 -10.30 -6.33
CA ALA A 22 3.26 -9.55 -7.15
C ALA A 22 3.06 -9.82 -8.66
N LEU A 23 4.16 -9.96 -9.41
CA LEU A 23 4.14 -10.20 -10.87
C LEU A 23 3.97 -11.67 -11.25
N GLY A 24 4.01 -12.59 -10.28
CA GLY A 24 3.95 -14.05 -10.44
C GLY A 24 4.90 -14.62 -11.50
N MET A 25 4.63 -15.86 -11.89
CA MET A 25 5.50 -16.63 -12.81
C MET A 25 4.76 -17.17 -14.04
N SER A 26 3.43 -17.08 -14.06
CA SER A 26 2.60 -17.57 -15.16
C SER A 26 2.70 -16.61 -16.36
N GLN A 27 2.84 -17.17 -17.57
CA GLN A 27 2.76 -16.37 -18.78
C GLN A 27 1.35 -15.77 -18.96
N PRO A 28 1.23 -14.53 -19.47
CA PRO A 28 -0.07 -13.96 -19.82
C PRO A 28 -0.79 -14.81 -20.87
N ALA A 29 -2.11 -15.00 -20.70
CA ALA A 29 -2.98 -15.65 -21.68
C ALA A 29 -4.39 -15.03 -21.65
N SER A 30 -5.24 -15.42 -22.60
CA SER A 30 -6.64 -14.99 -22.70
C SER A 30 -7.55 -16.20 -22.92
N PRO A 31 -8.49 -16.52 -22.02
CA PRO A 31 -8.71 -15.86 -20.72
C PRO A 31 -7.48 -15.96 -19.80
N MET A 32 -7.34 -15.02 -18.87
CA MET A 32 -6.22 -15.04 -17.93
C MET A 32 -6.28 -16.32 -17.07
N PRO A 33 -5.18 -17.09 -16.95
CA PRO A 33 -5.16 -18.29 -16.12
C PRO A 33 -5.46 -17.96 -14.66
N THR A 34 -6.16 -18.83 -13.95
CA THR A 34 -6.41 -18.65 -12.50
C THR A 34 -5.13 -18.73 -11.66
N THR A 35 -4.05 -19.26 -12.23
CA THR A 35 -2.70 -19.30 -11.66
C THR A 35 -1.86 -18.05 -11.99
N ALA A 36 -2.42 -17.09 -12.73
CA ALA A 36 -1.77 -15.82 -12.99
C ALA A 36 -1.74 -14.95 -11.73
N PRO A 37 -0.90 -13.91 -11.69
CA PRO A 37 -0.84 -13.00 -10.57
C PRO A 37 -2.18 -12.30 -10.37
N TYR A 38 -2.47 -11.92 -9.12
CA TYR A 38 -3.75 -11.38 -8.70
C TYR A 38 -4.19 -10.20 -9.58
N LEU A 39 -3.30 -9.25 -9.86
CA LEU A 39 -3.62 -8.08 -10.69
C LEU A 39 -4.04 -8.47 -12.09
N SER A 40 -3.36 -9.45 -12.70
CA SER A 40 -3.62 -9.87 -14.07
C SER A 40 -4.98 -10.52 -14.18
N VAL A 41 -5.35 -11.34 -13.20
CA VAL A 41 -6.70 -11.92 -13.14
C VAL A 41 -7.73 -10.83 -12.90
N PHE A 42 -7.50 -9.92 -11.94
CA PHE A 42 -8.39 -8.79 -11.67
C PHE A 42 -8.63 -7.93 -12.92
N TRP A 43 -7.55 -7.55 -13.63
CA TRP A 43 -7.61 -6.78 -14.86
C TRP A 43 -8.43 -7.49 -15.94
N ASP A 44 -8.18 -8.79 -16.16
CA ASP A 44 -8.90 -9.58 -17.13
C ASP A 44 -10.41 -9.66 -16.83
N GLN A 45 -10.78 -9.89 -15.56
CA GLN A 45 -12.18 -9.86 -15.14
C GLN A 45 -12.80 -8.47 -15.34
N TRP A 46 -12.09 -7.41 -14.97
CA TRP A 46 -12.58 -6.04 -15.06
C TRP A 46 -12.82 -5.64 -16.51
N ILE A 47 -11.89 -5.95 -17.42
CA ILE A 47 -12.08 -5.69 -18.85
C ILE A 47 -13.28 -6.45 -19.40
N ARG A 48 -13.34 -7.77 -19.17
CA ARG A 48 -14.39 -8.62 -19.77
C ARG A 48 -15.77 -8.29 -19.24
N TYR A 49 -15.93 -8.14 -17.92
CA TYR A 49 -17.26 -8.07 -17.31
C TYR A 49 -17.73 -6.64 -17.05
N PHE A 50 -16.83 -5.68 -16.83
CA PHE A 50 -17.20 -4.30 -16.52
C PHE A 50 -17.05 -3.36 -17.71
N VAL A 51 -15.91 -3.41 -18.40
CA VAL A 51 -15.60 -2.49 -19.50
C VAL A 51 -16.34 -2.91 -20.77
N THR A 52 -16.05 -4.10 -21.29
CA THR A 52 -16.59 -4.57 -22.57
C THR A 52 -17.92 -5.27 -22.43
N ARG A 53 -18.18 -5.86 -21.25
CA ARG A 53 -19.35 -6.72 -20.96
C ARG A 53 -19.43 -7.92 -21.91
N ASP A 54 -18.27 -8.39 -22.36
CA ASP A 54 -18.11 -9.56 -23.19
C ASP A 54 -17.16 -10.55 -22.48
N PRO A 55 -17.67 -11.71 -22.01
CA PRO A 55 -16.87 -12.72 -21.32
C PRO A 55 -15.77 -13.35 -22.19
N ASN A 56 -15.81 -13.15 -23.51
CA ASN A 56 -14.84 -13.68 -24.46
C ASN A 56 -13.82 -12.63 -24.94
N TYR A 57 -13.93 -11.38 -24.47
CA TYR A 57 -13.03 -10.32 -24.90
C TYR A 57 -11.58 -10.58 -24.43
N ASN A 58 -10.61 -10.41 -25.32
CA ASN A 58 -9.19 -10.54 -24.99
C ASN A 58 -8.69 -9.29 -24.27
N SER A 59 -8.50 -9.39 -22.95
CA SER A 59 -8.02 -8.28 -22.11
C SER A 59 -6.61 -7.80 -22.45
N LEU A 60 -5.78 -8.64 -23.09
CA LEU A 60 -4.43 -8.28 -23.55
C LEU A 60 -4.44 -7.40 -24.81
N ALA A 61 -5.59 -7.29 -25.49
CA ALA A 61 -5.74 -6.40 -26.65
C ALA A 61 -6.00 -4.93 -26.25
N VAL A 62 -6.18 -4.64 -24.96
CA VAL A 62 -6.37 -3.28 -24.46
C VAL A 62 -5.00 -2.65 -24.20
N ASP A 63 -4.64 -1.64 -25.01
CA ASP A 63 -3.53 -0.76 -24.68
C ASP A 63 -3.98 0.22 -23.58
N PRO A 64 -3.43 0.13 -22.35
CA PRO A 64 -3.82 1.03 -21.26
C PRO A 64 -3.42 2.49 -21.51
N GLN A 65 -2.44 2.75 -22.39
CA GLN A 65 -2.04 4.10 -22.78
C GLN A 65 -2.94 4.66 -23.89
N ASN A 66 -3.46 3.79 -24.75
CA ASN A 66 -4.31 4.16 -25.89
C ASN A 66 -5.55 3.25 -26.01
N PRO A 67 -6.51 3.31 -25.06
CA PRO A 67 -7.62 2.35 -25.00
C PRO A 67 -8.70 2.56 -26.09
N GLY A 68 -8.51 3.53 -27.00
CA GLY A 68 -9.42 3.79 -28.12
C GLY A 68 -10.86 4.03 -27.68
N SER A 69 -11.80 3.33 -28.30
CA SER A 69 -13.23 3.45 -27.98
C SER A 69 -13.60 3.05 -26.55
N LEU A 70 -12.72 2.32 -25.84
CA LEU A 70 -12.96 1.92 -24.45
C LEU A 70 -12.67 3.06 -23.45
N GLN A 71 -11.99 4.13 -23.86
CA GLN A 71 -11.54 5.19 -22.95
C GLN A 71 -12.69 5.79 -22.13
N ALA A 72 -13.78 6.19 -22.79
CA ALA A 72 -14.92 6.82 -22.11
C ALA A 72 -15.55 5.89 -21.06
N ARG A 73 -15.62 4.58 -21.36
CA ARG A 73 -16.17 3.58 -20.45
C ARG A 73 -15.24 3.32 -19.26
N ILE A 74 -13.94 3.23 -19.51
CA ILE A 74 -12.91 3.11 -18.47
C ILE A 74 -13.00 4.32 -17.53
N SER A 75 -12.98 5.55 -18.05
CA SER A 75 -13.07 6.77 -17.23
C SER A 75 -14.37 6.87 -16.43
N GLN A 76 -15.51 6.45 -17.00
CA GLN A 76 -16.77 6.40 -16.26
C GLN A 76 -16.68 5.42 -15.08
N LEU A 77 -16.14 4.22 -15.31
CA LEU A 77 -16.03 3.17 -14.29
C LEU A 77 -15.06 3.54 -13.18
N THR A 78 -13.90 4.12 -13.52
CA THR A 78 -12.94 4.60 -12.52
C THR A 78 -13.56 5.74 -11.69
N GLY A 79 -14.33 6.64 -12.31
CA GLY A 79 -15.05 7.68 -11.56
C GLY A 79 -16.08 7.15 -10.55
N LEU A 80 -16.58 5.92 -10.74
CA LEU A 80 -17.48 5.24 -9.80
C LEU A 80 -16.74 4.41 -8.75
N GLN A 81 -15.59 3.84 -9.10
CA GLN A 81 -14.84 2.89 -8.26
C GLN A 81 -13.78 3.57 -7.39
N ASP A 82 -13.22 4.70 -7.86
CA ASP A 82 -12.17 5.40 -7.16
C ASP A 82 -12.70 6.16 -5.95
N VAL A 83 -12.16 5.86 -4.78
CA VAL A 83 -12.44 6.62 -3.54
C VAL A 83 -11.42 7.74 -3.41
N ASN A 84 -11.69 8.86 -4.07
CA ASN A 84 -10.75 9.99 -4.20
C ASN A 84 -11.18 11.27 -3.44
N LYS A 85 -12.19 11.20 -2.56
CA LYS A 85 -12.66 12.37 -1.80
C LYS A 85 -11.59 12.87 -0.82
N THR A 86 -11.19 14.13 -0.95
CA THR A 86 -10.14 14.73 -0.11
C THR A 86 -10.66 15.70 0.94
N ASP A 87 -11.92 16.14 0.85
CA ASP A 87 -12.58 16.85 1.95
C ASP A 87 -13.19 15.84 2.93
N LEU A 88 -12.46 15.61 4.03
CA LEU A 88 -12.86 14.76 5.15
C LEU A 88 -13.34 15.57 6.35
N SER A 89 -13.75 16.84 6.16
CA SER A 89 -14.20 17.73 7.24
C SER A 89 -15.30 17.11 8.10
N ALA A 90 -16.33 16.52 7.49
CA ALA A 90 -17.41 15.86 8.20
C ALA A 90 -16.95 14.63 9.02
N PHE A 91 -15.91 13.92 8.56
CA PHE A 91 -15.34 12.79 9.29
C PHE A 91 -14.51 13.30 10.49
N ASN A 92 -13.64 14.28 10.25
CA ASN A 92 -12.82 14.91 11.28
C ASN A 92 -13.68 15.59 12.37
N ALA A 93 -14.76 16.29 11.98
CA ALA A 93 -15.68 16.96 12.89
C ALA A 93 -16.43 15.98 13.82
N LYS A 94 -16.55 14.71 13.41
CA LYS A 94 -17.11 13.62 14.23
C LYS A 94 -16.05 12.92 15.09
N GLY A 95 -14.83 13.44 15.14
CA GLY A 95 -13.72 12.87 15.90
C GLY A 95 -13.00 11.71 15.20
N GLY A 96 -13.34 11.41 13.93
CA GLY A 96 -12.77 10.28 13.21
C GLY A 96 -11.24 10.40 13.05
N LYS A 97 -10.53 9.27 13.20
CA LYS A 97 -9.06 9.17 13.09
C LYS A 97 -8.66 8.12 12.04
N ILE A 98 -7.54 8.33 11.37
CA ILE A 98 -7.01 7.44 10.33
C ILE A 98 -5.52 7.17 10.61
N LEU A 99 -5.16 5.89 10.72
CA LEU A 99 -3.79 5.42 10.57
C LEU A 99 -3.65 4.81 9.18
N MET A 100 -2.90 5.46 8.30
CA MET A 100 -2.55 4.93 6.99
C MET A 100 -1.14 4.34 7.04
N ALA A 101 -0.97 3.16 6.47
CA ALA A 101 0.33 2.53 6.28
C ALA A 101 0.42 1.94 4.88
N HIS A 102 1.58 2.05 4.25
CA HIS A 102 1.82 1.48 2.93
C HIS A 102 3.21 0.87 2.85
N GLY A 103 3.31 -0.36 2.33
CA GLY A 103 4.58 -1.06 2.16
C GLY A 103 5.35 -0.57 0.92
N MET A 104 6.61 -0.16 1.09
CA MET A 104 7.38 0.38 -0.04
C MET A 104 7.90 -0.67 -1.04
N ALA A 105 7.69 -1.95 -0.74
CA ALA A 105 7.92 -3.06 -1.66
C ALA A 105 6.59 -3.63 -2.21
N ASP A 106 5.48 -2.90 -2.08
CA ASP A 106 4.20 -3.28 -2.68
C ASP A 106 4.29 -3.24 -4.21
N ALA A 107 4.18 -4.43 -4.80
CA ALA A 107 4.25 -4.64 -6.24
C ALA A 107 2.89 -4.50 -6.93
N LEU A 108 1.81 -4.56 -6.15
CA LEU A 108 0.44 -4.59 -6.65
C LEU A 108 -0.14 -3.17 -6.74
N VAL A 109 0.05 -2.39 -5.68
CA VAL A 109 -0.39 -1.00 -5.57
C VAL A 109 0.82 -0.13 -5.32
N SER A 110 1.06 0.85 -6.19
CA SER A 110 2.20 1.74 -6.01
C SER A 110 2.01 2.64 -4.78
N THR A 111 3.01 2.70 -3.90
CA THR A 111 3.05 3.62 -2.76
C THR A 111 2.82 5.07 -3.16
N ARG A 112 3.29 5.47 -4.35
CA ARG A 112 3.07 6.81 -4.92
C ARG A 112 1.59 7.21 -4.98
N SER A 113 0.68 6.26 -5.20
CA SER A 113 -0.76 6.53 -5.21
C SER A 113 -1.26 7.03 -3.84
N THR A 114 -0.76 6.43 -2.77
CA THR A 114 -1.10 6.79 -1.39
C THR A 114 -0.42 8.10 -0.99
N GLU A 115 0.84 8.29 -1.40
CA GLU A 115 1.55 9.56 -1.24
C GLU A 115 0.77 10.72 -1.88
N GLN A 116 0.36 10.57 -3.14
CA GLN A 116 -0.41 11.57 -3.86
C GLN A 116 -1.76 11.83 -3.20
N TYR A 117 -2.46 10.80 -2.72
CA TYR A 117 -3.71 10.99 -1.99
C TYR A 117 -3.51 11.78 -0.69
N TYR A 118 -2.48 11.44 0.10
CA TYR A 118 -2.15 12.16 1.32
C TYR A 118 -1.76 13.62 1.06
N GLN A 119 -1.00 13.88 0.00
CA GLN A 119 -0.67 15.24 -0.44
C GLN A 119 -1.93 16.01 -0.88
N ARG A 120 -2.87 15.38 -1.60
CA ARG A 120 -4.15 16.01 -1.96
C ARG A 120 -5.03 16.30 -0.74
N LEU A 121 -5.04 15.42 0.27
CA LEU A 121 -5.70 15.68 1.55
C LEU A 121 -5.12 16.94 2.20
N GLN A 122 -3.79 17.04 2.29
CA GLN A 122 -3.12 18.20 2.85
C GLN A 122 -3.40 19.48 2.06
N ALA A 123 -3.41 19.41 0.73
CA ALA A 123 -3.75 20.53 -0.13
C ALA A 123 -5.21 21.00 0.05
N THR A 124 -6.13 20.06 0.32
CA THR A 124 -7.57 20.36 0.46
C THR A 124 -7.90 20.91 1.86
N MET A 125 -7.37 20.29 2.92
CA MET A 125 -7.77 20.55 4.30
C MET A 125 -6.73 21.32 5.13
N GLY A 126 -5.52 21.48 4.61
CA GLY A 126 -4.37 22.04 5.32
C GLY A 126 -3.55 20.99 6.07
N VAL A 127 -2.22 21.15 6.06
CA VAL A 127 -1.26 20.21 6.68
C VAL A 127 -1.54 20.02 8.18
N SER A 128 -1.78 21.10 8.92
CA SER A 128 -2.07 21.05 10.36
C SER A 128 -3.40 20.33 10.65
N THR A 129 -4.44 20.60 9.87
CA THR A 129 -5.73 19.92 9.99
C THR A 129 -5.58 18.43 9.77
N VAL A 130 -4.92 18.01 8.68
CA VAL A 130 -4.68 16.59 8.38
C VAL A 130 -3.87 15.92 9.50
N ALA A 131 -2.84 16.59 10.01
CA ALA A 131 -2.05 16.10 11.13
C ALA A 131 -2.83 15.97 12.46
N ASN A 132 -4.05 16.49 12.58
CA ASN A 132 -4.88 16.29 13.77
C ASN A 132 -5.71 15.00 13.74
N PHE A 133 -5.86 14.36 12.57
CA PHE A 133 -6.71 13.17 12.44
C PHE A 133 -6.18 12.08 11.50
N VAL A 134 -5.09 12.33 10.77
CA VAL A 134 -4.44 11.34 9.91
C VAL A 134 -2.98 11.18 10.31
N ARG A 135 -2.50 9.94 10.39
CA ARG A 135 -1.08 9.59 10.36
C ARG A 135 -0.84 8.74 9.12
N PHE A 136 0.25 8.99 8.40
CA PHE A 136 0.65 8.18 7.27
C PHE A 136 2.08 7.68 7.45
N TYR A 137 2.28 6.38 7.32
CA TYR A 137 3.56 5.70 7.46
C TYR A 137 3.90 4.93 6.19
N GLU A 138 5.14 5.07 5.72
CA GLU A 138 5.71 4.18 4.71
C GLU A 138 6.62 3.16 5.39
N ILE A 139 6.48 1.89 5.04
CA ILE A 139 7.19 0.79 5.68
C ILE A 139 8.17 0.16 4.68
N PRO A 140 9.48 0.46 4.78
CA PRO A 140 10.49 -0.13 3.90
C PRO A 140 10.51 -1.65 4.00
N GLY A 141 10.47 -2.32 2.84
CA GLY A 141 10.53 -3.78 2.74
C GLY A 141 9.20 -4.50 2.99
N TYR A 142 8.14 -3.81 3.43
CA TYR A 142 6.81 -4.39 3.49
C TYR A 142 6.16 -4.36 2.10
N GLY A 143 5.47 -5.44 1.73
CA GLY A 143 4.86 -5.64 0.42
C GLY A 143 3.35 -5.44 0.44
N HIS A 144 2.65 -5.99 -0.56
CA HIS A 144 1.20 -5.96 -0.60
C HIS A 144 0.62 -6.90 0.46
N ALA A 145 0.30 -6.36 1.64
CA ALA A 145 -0.17 -7.08 2.84
C ALA A 145 0.81 -8.11 3.44
N LEU A 146 1.73 -8.67 2.65
CA LEU A 146 2.70 -9.68 3.04
C LEU A 146 4.09 -9.33 2.47
N SER A 147 5.13 -9.79 3.16
CA SER A 147 6.50 -9.69 2.66
C SER A 147 7.36 -10.80 3.23
N THR A 148 8.36 -11.23 2.45
CA THR A 148 9.45 -12.08 2.93
C THR A 148 10.66 -11.28 3.41
N VAL A 149 10.70 -9.97 3.15
CA VAL A 149 11.80 -9.09 3.53
C VAL A 149 11.53 -8.40 4.86
N PHE A 150 10.33 -7.87 5.07
CA PHE A 150 9.89 -7.25 6.33
C PHE A 150 8.37 -7.37 6.46
N ASN A 151 7.87 -8.30 7.25
CA ASN A 151 6.43 -8.52 7.42
C ASN A 151 5.91 -7.74 8.61
N ALA A 152 5.33 -6.57 8.33
CA ALA A 152 4.98 -5.55 9.32
C ALA A 152 3.90 -6.01 10.30
N SER A 153 4.16 -5.84 11.59
CA SER A 153 3.19 -5.98 12.66
C SER A 153 3.40 -4.89 13.70
N TRP A 154 2.34 -4.17 14.05
CA TRP A 154 2.31 -3.24 15.17
C TRP A 154 0.89 -3.16 15.73
N ASP A 155 0.76 -2.74 16.98
CA ASP A 155 -0.53 -2.58 17.65
C ASP A 155 -1.25 -1.30 17.20
N SER A 156 -1.70 -1.32 15.95
CA SER A 156 -2.47 -0.23 15.34
C SER A 156 -3.83 -0.04 15.99
N LEU A 157 -4.44 -1.11 16.49
CA LEU A 157 -5.78 -1.09 17.05
C LEU A 157 -5.79 -0.35 18.39
N THR A 158 -4.95 -0.76 19.35
CA THR A 158 -4.82 -0.06 20.64
C THR A 158 -4.41 1.39 20.43
N THR A 159 -3.56 1.66 19.43
CA THR A 159 -3.18 3.04 19.07
C THR A 159 -4.38 3.85 18.59
N LEU A 160 -5.23 3.27 17.74
CA LEU A 160 -6.41 3.94 17.20
C LEU A 160 -7.50 4.12 18.27
N GLU A 161 -7.76 3.11 19.10
CA GLU A 161 -8.68 3.16 20.23
C GLU A 161 -8.31 4.30 21.19
N ASN A 162 -7.05 4.35 21.62
CA ASN A 162 -6.58 5.43 22.49
C ASN A 162 -6.69 6.82 21.84
N TRP A 163 -6.48 6.91 20.53
CA TRP A 163 -6.60 8.19 19.83
C TRP A 163 -8.05 8.66 19.68
N VAL A 164 -8.96 7.74 19.39
CA VAL A 164 -10.39 8.01 19.20
C VAL A 164 -11.10 8.23 20.53
N GLU A 165 -10.89 7.34 21.49
CA GLU A 165 -11.68 7.27 22.73
C GLU A 165 -11.09 8.11 23.85
N ASN A 166 -9.76 8.14 23.96
CA ASN A 166 -9.05 8.81 25.06
C ASN A 166 -8.36 10.11 24.64
N GLY A 167 -8.44 10.48 23.35
CA GLY A 167 -7.77 11.68 22.81
C GLY A 167 -6.24 11.62 22.88
N VAL A 168 -5.66 10.43 23.10
CA VAL A 168 -4.21 10.25 23.21
C VAL A 168 -3.61 10.26 21.81
N VAL A 169 -2.85 11.31 21.49
CA VAL A 169 -2.14 11.38 20.20
C VAL A 169 -1.21 10.18 20.06
N PRO A 170 -1.19 9.49 18.89
CA PRO A 170 -0.31 8.35 18.68
C PRO A 170 1.14 8.70 19.02
N PRO A 171 1.75 8.02 20.01
CA PRO A 171 3.16 8.24 20.32
C PRO A 171 4.04 7.71 19.17
N ALA A 172 5.35 7.90 19.27
CA ALA A 172 6.28 7.26 18.34
C ALA A 172 6.03 5.75 18.31
N GLN A 173 5.64 5.23 17.14
CA GLN A 173 5.26 3.84 16.96
C GLN A 173 6.47 3.00 16.52
N ILE A 174 6.48 1.73 16.89
CA ILE A 174 7.48 0.75 16.44
C ILE A 174 6.75 -0.35 15.69
N VAL A 175 7.29 -0.75 14.54
CA VAL A 175 6.83 -1.90 13.77
C VAL A 175 7.85 -3.02 13.89
N ALA A 176 7.35 -4.24 14.11
CA ALA A 176 8.13 -5.46 14.15
C ALA A 176 8.01 -6.24 12.84
N ASP A 177 9.10 -6.90 12.45
CA ASP A 177 9.13 -7.90 11.41
C ASP A 177 8.78 -9.26 12.00
N THR A 178 7.82 -9.94 11.36
CA THR A 178 7.34 -11.26 11.79
C THR A 178 7.84 -12.39 10.92
N ALA A 179 8.54 -12.10 9.82
CA ALA A 179 8.95 -13.12 8.85
C ALA A 179 10.40 -12.99 8.38
N GLY A 180 10.81 -11.83 7.85
CA GLY A 180 12.12 -11.69 7.21
C GLY A 180 13.28 -11.88 8.18
N VAL A 181 13.28 -11.10 9.25
CA VAL A 181 14.08 -11.31 10.46
C VAL A 181 13.14 -11.20 11.66
N PRO A 182 12.54 -12.31 12.13
CA PRO A 182 11.56 -12.27 13.21
C PRO A 182 12.10 -11.57 14.46
N GLY A 183 11.36 -10.57 14.94
CA GLY A 183 11.73 -9.75 16.10
C GLY A 183 12.56 -8.49 15.77
N ARG A 184 13.02 -8.32 14.53
CA ARG A 184 13.61 -7.05 14.08
C ARG A 184 12.57 -5.93 14.14
N THR A 185 12.98 -4.75 14.58
CA THR A 185 12.08 -3.59 14.76
C THR A 185 12.56 -2.35 14.01
N ARG A 186 11.63 -1.49 13.61
CA ARG A 186 11.89 -0.16 13.02
C ARG A 186 10.94 0.87 13.62
N PRO A 187 11.35 2.14 13.79
CA PRO A 187 10.39 3.20 14.09
C PRO A 187 9.49 3.41 12.86
N LEU A 188 8.18 3.57 13.09
CA LEU A 188 7.26 4.04 12.06
C LEU A 188 7.41 5.56 11.92
N CYS A 189 8.07 5.95 10.84
CA CYS A 189 8.32 7.35 10.53
C CYS A 189 7.14 7.93 9.76
N GLN A 190 6.61 9.08 10.22
CA GLN A 190 5.53 9.75 9.51
C GLN A 190 6.06 10.26 8.17
N TYR A 191 5.32 10.00 7.10
CA TYR A 191 5.63 10.49 5.76
C TYR A 191 5.82 12.02 5.77
N PRO A 192 6.88 12.57 5.14
CA PRO A 192 7.78 11.92 4.18
C PRO A 192 9.12 11.44 4.78
N THR A 193 9.18 11.16 6.09
CA THR A 193 10.41 10.68 6.72
C THR A 193 10.51 9.15 6.71
N PHE A 194 11.73 8.62 6.78
CA PHE A 194 12.02 7.19 6.78
C PHE A 194 13.00 6.81 7.91
N PRO A 195 13.01 5.55 8.36
CA PRO A 195 13.95 5.10 9.38
C PRO A 195 15.37 5.01 8.82
N ARG A 196 16.24 5.95 9.21
CA ARG A 196 17.68 5.95 8.87
C ARG A 196 18.48 5.34 10.01
N TYR A 197 19.33 4.36 9.69
CA TYR A 197 20.23 3.77 10.68
C TYR A 197 21.22 4.82 11.19
N ASN A 198 21.46 4.85 12.50
CA ASN A 198 22.32 5.85 13.14
C ASN A 198 23.81 5.59 12.91
N GLY A 199 24.18 4.44 12.32
CA GLY A 199 25.58 4.06 12.03
C GLY A 199 26.23 3.18 13.10
N SER A 200 25.58 2.99 14.24
CA SER A 200 26.06 2.14 15.35
C SER A 200 24.90 1.49 16.11
N GLY A 201 25.19 0.39 16.81
CA GLY A 201 24.22 -0.39 17.57
C GLY A 201 23.72 -1.63 16.83
N ASP A 202 22.75 -2.33 17.42
CA ASP A 202 22.09 -3.47 16.77
C ASP A 202 21.22 -2.97 15.60
N VAL A 203 21.53 -3.43 14.38
CA VAL A 203 20.78 -3.14 13.15
C VAL A 203 19.35 -3.70 13.19
N ASN A 204 19.04 -4.60 14.12
CA ASN A 204 17.70 -5.14 14.31
C ASN A 204 16.86 -4.35 15.32
N GLY A 205 17.43 -3.40 16.05
CA GLY A 205 16.73 -2.63 17.07
C GLY A 205 16.28 -1.24 16.59
N ALA A 206 15.00 -0.91 16.75
CA ALA A 206 14.42 0.38 16.37
C ALA A 206 15.11 1.59 17.05
N ALA A 207 15.65 1.42 18.26
CA ALA A 207 16.37 2.45 18.99
C ALA A 207 17.64 2.98 18.28
N ASN A 208 18.18 2.19 17.33
CA ASN A 208 19.38 2.56 16.56
C ASN A 208 19.03 3.22 15.22
N PHE A 209 17.79 3.68 15.07
CA PHE A 209 17.30 4.40 13.89
C PHE A 209 16.67 5.73 14.30
N THR A 210 16.79 6.71 13.41
CA THR A 210 16.13 8.01 13.54
C THR A 210 15.33 8.30 12.28
N CYS A 211 14.12 8.84 12.43
CA CYS A 211 13.35 9.31 11.29
C CYS A 211 14.04 10.50 10.63
N ALA A 212 14.41 10.35 9.35
CA ALA A 212 15.09 11.36 8.57
C ALA A 212 14.35 11.62 7.26
N ARG A 213 14.51 12.82 6.70
CA ARG A 213 14.11 13.09 5.31
C ARG A 213 15.15 12.48 4.37
N GLN A 214 14.70 12.06 3.19
CA GLN A 214 15.60 11.71 2.07
C GLN A 214 16.33 12.94 1.55
#